data_AF-A0A351SET9-F1
#
_entry.id   AF-A0A351SET9-F1
#
_cell.length_a   1.000
_cell.length_b   1.000
_cell.length_c   1.000
_cell.angle_alpha   90.00
_cell.angle_beta   90.00
_cell.angle_gamma   90.00
#
_symmetry.space_group_name_H-M   'P 1'
#
loop_
_entity.id
_entity.type
_entity.pdbx_description
1 polymer ?
#
loop_
_entity_poly.entity_id
_entity_poly.type
_entity_poly.pdbx_seq_one_letter_code
_entity_poly.pdbx_strand_id
1 'polypeptide(L)' 'MEIYCLLVFAAFLSGFVDSIAGGGGLISLPALLLAGVPPTEALATNKLQSSFGSGAAAGTFILKGFVSPSRMLPAIIC' A
#
# COMPACT_ATOMS: atom_id res chain seq x y z
N MET A 1 -22.23 10.67 7.91
CA MET A 1 -21.53 9.68 8.77
C MET A 1 -21.32 8.36 8.05
N GLU A 2 -22.28 7.89 7.26
CA GLU A 2 -22.22 6.61 6.54
C GLU A 2 -21.04 6.48 5.54
N ILE A 3 -20.74 7.55 4.79
CA ILE A 3 -19.61 7.58 3.84
C ILE A 3 -18.27 7.29 4.51
N TYR A 4 -18.05 7.77 5.74
CA TYR A 4 -16.79 7.54 6.46
C TYR A 4 -16.64 6.07 6.88
N CYS A 5 -17.71 5.41 7.33
CA CYS A 5 -17.68 3.98 7.63
C CYS A 5 -17.35 3.16 6.38
N LEU A 6 -17.91 3.54 5.23
CA LEU A 6 -17.68 2.85 3.96
C LEU A 6 -16.22 3.04 3.49
N LEU A 7 -15.66 4.24 3.66
CA LEU A 7 -14.25 4.53 3.39
C LEU A 7 -13.30 3.76 4.30
N VAL A 8 -13.59 3.67 5.60
CA VAL A 8 -12.79 2.89 6.56
C VAL A 8 -12.81 1.41 6.20
N PHE A 9 -14.00 0.87 5.88
CA PHE A 9 -14.12 -0.52 5.45
C PHE A 9 -13.36 -0.80 4.15
N ALA A 10 -13.48 0.08 3.15
CA ALA A 10 -12.74 -0.02 1.90
C ALA A 10 -11.21 0.09 2.11
N ALA A 11 -10.76 0.98 3.00
CA ALA A 11 -9.34 1.12 3.34
C ALA A 11 -8.81 -0.14 4.05
N PHE A 12 -9.59 -0.74 4.94
CA PHE A 12 -9.21 -1.98 5.62
C PHE A 12 -9.11 -3.16 4.63
N LEU A 13 -10.09 -3.33 3.75
CA LEU A 13 -10.08 -4.34 2.68
C LEU A 13 -8.91 -4.14 1.72
N SER A 14 -8.67 -2.89 1.32
CA SER A 14 -7.52 -2.51 0.49
C SER A 14 -6.20 -2.91 1.14
N GLY A 15 -5.99 -2.56 2.42
CA GLY A 15 -4.78 -2.92 3.16
C GLY A 15 -4.60 -4.44 3.32
N PHE A 16 -5.69 -5.17 3.54
CA PHE A 16 -5.66 -6.63 3.60
C PHE A 16 -5.23 -7.24 2.26
N VAL A 17 -5.82 -6.80 1.15
CA VAL A 17 -5.46 -7.26 -0.19
C VAL A 17 -4.03 -6.88 -0.56
N ASP A 18 -3.59 -5.67 -0.20
CA ASP A 18 -2.22 -5.19 -0.46
C ASP A 18 -1.18 -6.08 0.23
N SER A 19 -1.48 -6.56 1.44
CA SER A 19 -0.59 -7.45 2.20
C SER A 19 -0.46 -8.86 1.60
N ILE A 20 -1.42 -9.30 0.78
CA ILE A 20 -1.47 -10.66 0.20
C ILE A 20 -0.96 -10.67 -1.24
N ALA A 21 -1.52 -9.80 -2.09
CA ALA A 21 -1.29 -9.82 -3.54
C ALA A 21 -0.42 -8.66 -4.04
N GLY A 22 -0.28 -7.59 -3.25
CA GLY A 22 0.24 -6.30 -3.71
C GLY A 22 -0.74 -5.61 -4.68
N GLY A 23 -1.03 -4.33 -4.46
CA GLY A 23 -1.92 -3.55 -5.34
C GLY A 23 -3.29 -3.24 -4.76
N GLY A 24 -3.42 -3.18 -3.43
CA GLY A 24 -4.64 -2.69 -2.76
C GLY A 24 -5.01 -1.27 -3.19
N GLY A 25 -4.06 -0.54 -3.77
CA GLY A 25 -4.29 0.74 -4.39
C GLY A 25 -5.39 0.77 -5.45
N LEU A 26 -5.65 -0.34 -6.15
CA LEU A 26 -6.75 -0.47 -7.11
C LEU A 26 -8.14 -0.42 -6.44
N ILE A 27 -8.23 -0.67 -5.13
CA ILE A 27 -9.45 -0.58 -4.33
C ILE A 27 -9.55 0.82 -3.68
N SER A 28 -8.45 1.34 -3.14
CA SER A 28 -8.44 2.66 -2.48
C SER A 28 -8.66 3.84 -3.45
N LEU A 29 -8.09 3.79 -4.67
CA LEU A 29 -8.24 4.86 -5.67
C LEU A 29 -9.70 5.11 -6.08
N PRO A 30 -10.46 4.12 -6.56
CA PRO A 30 -11.86 4.35 -6.91
C PRO A 30 -12.70 4.74 -5.71
N ALA A 31 -12.44 4.20 -4.50
CA ALA A 31 -13.16 4.60 -3.29
C ALA A 31 -12.93 6.09 -2.95
N LEU A 32 -11.70 6.59 -3.05
CA LEU A 32 -11.36 8.01 -2.82
C LEU A 32 -11.95 8.91 -3.91
N LEU A 33 -11.86 8.51 -5.17
CA LEU A 33 -12.42 9.27 -6.29
C LEU A 33 -13.96 9.36 -6.20
N LEU A 34 -14.63 8.26 -5.84
CA LEU A 34 -16.08 8.23 -5.60
C LEU A 34 -16.50 9.08 -4.39
N ALA A 35 -15.61 9.24 -3.41
CA ALA A 35 -15.81 10.15 -2.28
C ALA A 35 -15.56 11.64 -2.62
N GLY A 36 -15.23 11.95 -3.87
CA GLY A 36 -15.01 13.31 -4.34
C GLY A 36 -13.62 13.89 -4.06
N VAL A 37 -12.66 13.05 -3.65
CA VAL A 37 -11.27 13.47 -3.45
C VAL A 37 -10.64 13.77 -4.81
N PRO A 38 -9.94 14.92 -4.98
CA PRO A 38 -9.30 15.23 -6.24
C PRO A 38 -8.23 14.18 -6.59
N PRO A 39 -8.03 13.89 -7.88
CA PRO A 39 -7.21 12.76 -8.32
C PRO A 39 -5.75 12.84 -7.89
N THR A 40 -5.20 14.05 -7.73
CA THR A 40 -3.84 14.29 -7.24
C THR A 40 -3.68 13.85 -5.78
N GLU A 41 -4.61 14.25 -4.90
CA GLU A 41 -4.66 13.85 -3.49
C GLU A 41 -4.86 12.34 -3.36
N ALA A 42 -5.80 11.77 -4.13
CA ALA A 42 -6.11 10.34 -4.12
C ALA A 42 -4.92 9.48 -4.58
N LEU A 43 -4.20 9.91 -5.63
CA LEU A 43 -2.98 9.25 -6.09
C LEU A 43 -1.86 9.38 -5.06
N ALA A 44 -1.69 10.56 -4.45
CA ALA A 44 -0.68 10.77 -3.43
C ALA A 44 -0.88 9.88 -2.21
N THR A 45 -2.13 9.77 -1.71
CA THR A 45 -2.47 8.87 -0.59
C THR A 45 -2.24 7.41 -0.95
N ASN A 46 -2.60 7.01 -2.16
CA ASN A 46 -2.41 5.64 -2.65
C ASN A 46 -0.93 5.24 -2.76
N LYS A 47 -0.11 6.15 -3.31
CA LYS A 47 1.35 5.98 -3.45
C LYS A 47 2.03 5.85 -2.09
N LEU A 48 1.65 6.70 -1.13
CA LEU A 48 2.17 6.63 0.23
C LEU A 48 1.79 5.31 0.89
N GLN A 49 0.51 4.92 0.83
CA GLN A 49 0.03 3.64 1.39
C GLN A 49 0.82 2.44 0.82
N SER A 50 0.98 2.38 -0.50
CA SER A 50 1.69 1.28 -1.17
C SER A 50 3.19 1.25 -0.83
N SER A 51 3.81 2.41 -0.63
CA SER A 51 5.23 2.52 -0.23
C SER A 51 5.45 1.99 1.17
N PHE A 52 4.57 2.32 2.11
CA PHE A 52 4.62 1.78 3.47
C PHE A 52 4.29 0.29 3.52
N GLY A 53 3.30 -0.18 2.76
CA GLY A 53 2.96 -1.61 2.68
C GLY A 53 4.12 -2.46 2.15
N SER A 54 4.70 -2.04 1.03
CA SER A 54 5.87 -2.71 0.44
C SER A 54 7.11 -2.61 1.35
N GLY A 55 7.33 -1.46 1.98
CA GLY A 55 8.43 -1.27 2.92
C GLY A 55 8.31 -2.13 4.18
N ALA A 56 7.10 -2.27 4.73
CA ALA A 56 6.83 -3.14 5.88
C ALA A 56 7.00 -4.62 5.52
N ALA A 57 6.55 -5.04 4.33
CA ALA A 57 6.78 -6.38 3.82
C ALA A 57 8.29 -6.65 3.67
N ALA A 58 9.03 -5.74 3.02
CA ALA A 58 10.48 -5.82 2.87
C ALA A 58 11.18 -5.91 4.23
N GLY A 59 10.81 -5.06 5.20
CA GLY A 59 11.33 -5.12 6.56
C GLY A 59 11.05 -6.45 7.25
N THR A 60 9.84 -7.00 7.08
CA THR A 60 9.47 -8.31 7.64
C THR A 60 10.30 -9.45 7.03
N PHE A 61 10.57 -9.43 5.72
CA PHE A 61 11.42 -10.41 5.05
C PHE A 61 12.88 -10.33 5.53
N ILE A 62 13.39 -9.13 5.76
CA ILE A 62 14.74 -8.90 6.31
C ILE A 62 14.81 -9.42 7.75
N LEU A 63 13.85 -9.07 8.61
CA LEU A 63 13.80 -9.48 10.02
C LEU A 63 13.69 -11.00 10.19
N LYS A 64 12.96 -11.66 9.28
CA LYS A 64 12.83 -13.13 9.26
C LYS A 64 14.03 -13.85 8.63
N GLY A 65 15.04 -13.11 8.17
CA GLY A 65 16.26 -13.67 7.57
C GLY A 65 16.07 -14.27 6.18
N PHE A 66 14.90 -14.09 5.56
CA PHE A 66 14.61 -14.56 4.19
C PHE A 66 15.33 -13.71 3.13
N VAL A 67 15.64 -12.45 3.44
CA VAL A 67 16.34 -11.52 2.55
C VAL A 67 17.57 -10.96 3.26
N SER A 68 18.73 -11.03 2.60
CA SER A 68 19.98 -10.45 3.09
C SER A 68 20.25 -9.11 2.37
N PRO A 69 20.09 -7.96 3.05
CA PRO A 69 20.22 -6.64 2.41
C PRO A 69 21.58 -6.45 1.72
N SER A 70 22.66 -6.91 2.36
CA SER A 70 24.03 -6.80 1.84
C SER A 70 24.26 -7.57 0.54
N ARG A 71 23.47 -8.62 0.27
CA ARG A 71 23.58 -9.44 -0.95
C ARG A 71 22.64 -8.94 -2.06
N MET A 72 21.57 -8.27 -1.69
CA MET A 72 20.60 -7.65 -2.61
C MET A 72 21.02 -6.24 -3.06
N LEU A 73 21.84 -5.54 -2.28
CA LEU A 73 22.34 -4.19 -2.58
C LEU A 73 22.94 -4.03 -4.00
N PRO A 74 23.80 -4.94 -4.51
CA PRO A 74 24.31 -4.83 -5.88
C PRO A 74 23.22 -4.99 -6.96
N ALA A 75 22.11 -5.68 -6.67
CA ALA A 75 20.99 -5.82 -7.60
C ALA A 75 19.99 -4.65 -7.55
N ILE A 76 20.01 -3.84 -6.48
CA ILE A 76 19.17 -2.64 -6.33
C ILE A 76 19.88 -1.40 -6.91
N ILE A 77 21.21 -1.35 -6.83
CA ILE A 77 22.03 -0.21 -7.26
C ILE A 77 22.41 -0.28 -8.75
N CYS A 78 22.44 -1.48 -9.34
CA CYS A 78 22.69 -1.67 -10.78
C CYS A 78 21.43 -1.44 -11.60
#